data_AF-A0A8H8JGN1-F1
#
_entry.id   AF-A0A8H8JGN1-F1
#
_cell.length_a   1.000
_cell.length_b   1.000
_cell.length_c   1.000
_cell.angle_alpha   90.00
_cell.angle_beta   90.00
_cell.angle_gamma   90.00
#
_symmetry.space_group_name_H-M   'P 1'
#
loop_
_entity.id
_entity.type
_entity.pdbx_description
1 polymer ?
#
loop_
_entity_poly.entity_id
_entity_poly.type
_entity_poly.pdbx_seq_one_letter_code
_entity_poly.pdbx_strand_id
1 'polypeptide(L)'
;MFSIAAFPPRHIASGSDHADRSRLHLGPMEIDPETDDELNSTSSRLTSPGEMITSSQAFMRSASTTVYVGDLVVGRIAEVQNKRWKVDVNSRQDGLLLLSSVNLPGGVQRRKLESDELQMRTFFEEAPRLIRRLKSHFFTLPCGVDVIMGLNGYIWVNKHVKEMNQAGEEGFDAEAVYSNKNDPIDTTTLRAIARVSNVIRSLARSHIPLTDCLIEQAYEWVVDQNVEIMDILSEEVAESMAASVPTLVLRA
;
A
#
# COMPACT_ATOMS: atom_id res chain seq x y z
N MET A 1 -26.26 -25.04 -11.80
CA MET A 1 -25.29 -25.69 -12.72
C MET A 1 -25.24 -24.81 -13.95
N PHE A 2 -24.29 -23.88 -14.03
CA PHE A 2 -24.23 -22.89 -15.11
C PHE A 2 -23.16 -23.29 -16.13
N SER A 3 -23.59 -23.33 -17.39
CA SER A 3 -22.81 -23.65 -18.59
C SER A 3 -22.27 -22.36 -19.20
N ILE A 4 -21.00 -22.34 -19.62
CA ILE A 4 -20.39 -21.23 -20.38
C ILE A 4 -20.45 -21.59 -21.87
N ALA A 5 -21.12 -20.73 -22.64
CA ALA A 5 -21.20 -20.80 -24.09
C ALA A 5 -19.88 -20.31 -24.73
N ALA A 6 -19.52 -20.95 -25.84
CA ALA A 6 -18.30 -20.75 -26.61
C ALA A 6 -18.24 -19.37 -27.32
N PHE A 7 -17.02 -18.87 -27.53
CA PHE A 7 -16.72 -17.66 -28.30
C PHE A 7 -16.80 -17.90 -29.83
N PRO A 8 -17.16 -16.88 -30.63
CA PRO A 8 -17.26 -16.99 -32.10
C PRO A 8 -15.89 -16.94 -32.81
N PRO A 9 -15.79 -17.45 -34.06
CA PRO A 9 -14.53 -17.64 -34.77
C PRO A 9 -13.96 -16.35 -35.37
N ARG A 10 -12.63 -16.25 -35.43
CA ARG A 10 -11.89 -15.13 -36.02
C ARG A 10 -11.88 -15.21 -37.55
N HIS A 11 -11.99 -14.03 -38.17
CA HIS A 11 -11.92 -13.78 -39.60
C HIS A 11 -10.65 -14.34 -40.24
N ILE A 12 -10.84 -15.00 -41.39
CA ILE A 12 -9.81 -15.50 -42.30
C ILE A 12 -9.24 -14.30 -43.07
N ALA A 13 -7.95 -14.03 -42.93
CA ALA A 13 -7.20 -13.23 -43.89
C ALA A 13 -6.52 -14.18 -44.89
N SER A 14 -6.90 -14.04 -46.15
CA SER A 14 -6.34 -14.71 -47.31
C SER A 14 -4.97 -14.15 -47.67
N GLY A 15 -3.97 -15.02 -47.80
CA GLY A 15 -2.68 -14.71 -48.39
C GLY A 15 -1.98 -16.01 -48.77
N SER A 16 -1.97 -16.30 -50.07
CA SER A 16 -1.22 -17.39 -50.69
C SER A 16 0.28 -17.17 -50.56
N ASP A 17 1.05 -18.21 -50.22
CA ASP A 17 2.13 -18.67 -51.12
C ASP A 17 2.76 -19.98 -50.62
N HIS A 18 3.24 -20.73 -51.60
CA HIS A 18 3.63 -22.14 -51.55
C HIS A 18 4.68 -22.50 -50.48
N ALA A 19 4.37 -23.48 -49.63
CA ALA A 19 5.36 -24.20 -48.85
C ALA A 19 5.83 -25.45 -49.60
N ASP A 20 7.02 -25.35 -50.19
CA ASP A 20 7.81 -26.51 -50.62
C ASP A 20 8.32 -27.26 -49.38
N ARG A 21 8.01 -28.56 -49.31
CA ARG A 21 8.40 -29.45 -48.21
C ARG A 21 9.76 -30.06 -48.51
N SER A 22 10.83 -29.39 -48.11
CA SER A 22 12.14 -30.01 -47.95
C SER A 22 12.47 -30.17 -46.45
N ARG A 23 12.57 -31.44 -46.02
CA ARG A 23 13.10 -31.84 -44.71
C ARG A 23 14.53 -31.33 -44.60
N LEU A 24 14.77 -30.33 -43.75
CA LEU A 24 16.13 -29.95 -43.36
C LEU A 24 16.47 -30.59 -42.00
N HIS A 25 17.54 -31.36 -42.07
CA HIS A 25 18.25 -32.01 -40.99
C HIS A 25 18.70 -30.96 -39.95
N LEU A 26 18.27 -31.10 -38.69
CA LEU A 26 18.74 -30.27 -37.59
C LEU A 26 20.22 -30.58 -37.33
N GLY A 27 21.10 -29.71 -37.83
CA GLY A 27 22.48 -29.63 -37.36
C GLY A 27 22.55 -29.14 -35.91
N PRO A 28 23.67 -29.35 -35.20
CA PRO A 28 23.82 -28.90 -33.82
C PRO A 28 23.66 -27.37 -33.75
N MET A 29 22.88 -26.94 -32.75
CA MET A 29 22.61 -25.54 -32.44
C MET A 29 23.93 -24.83 -32.15
N GLU A 30 24.39 -24.00 -33.09
CA GLU A 30 25.45 -23.03 -32.81
C GLU A 30 24.86 -22.00 -31.84
N ILE A 31 25.39 -22.00 -30.61
CA ILE A 31 25.10 -21.00 -29.60
C ILE A 31 25.85 -19.75 -30.05
N ASP A 32 25.12 -18.78 -30.57
CA ASP A 32 25.65 -17.44 -30.86
C ASP A 32 25.91 -16.73 -29.53
N PRO A 33 27.18 -16.47 -29.14
CA PRO A 33 27.51 -15.91 -27.83
C PRO A 33 27.27 -14.40 -27.73
N GLU A 34 26.73 -13.74 -28.77
CA GLU A 34 26.59 -12.27 -28.82
C GLU A 34 25.24 -11.72 -28.32
N THR A 35 24.30 -12.54 -27.81
CA THR A 35 23.02 -12.02 -27.27
C THR A 35 23.05 -11.57 -25.81
N ASP A 36 24.19 -11.68 -25.11
CA ASP A 36 24.28 -11.34 -23.67
C ASP A 36 24.55 -9.85 -23.38
N ASP A 37 24.76 -9.02 -24.41
CA ASP A 37 25.14 -7.60 -24.23
C ASP A 37 23.96 -6.63 -23.94
N GLU A 38 22.70 -7.09 -23.90
CA GLU A 38 21.55 -6.24 -23.53
C GLU A 38 21.34 -6.09 -22.00
N LEU A 39 22.15 -6.75 -21.18
CA LEU A 39 21.95 -6.76 -19.71
C LEU A 39 22.44 -5.50 -18.99
N ASN A 40 23.09 -4.57 -19.69
CA ASN A 40 23.64 -3.34 -19.10
C ASN A 40 22.84 -2.07 -19.43
N SER A 41 21.63 -2.24 -19.99
CA SER A 41 20.69 -1.13 -20.15
C SER A 41 20.15 -0.74 -18.77
N THR A 42 20.32 0.52 -18.37
CA THR A 42 19.67 1.11 -17.18
C THR A 42 18.15 1.23 -17.32
N SER A 43 17.60 0.83 -18.47
CA SER A 43 16.16 0.84 -18.75
C SER A 43 15.47 -0.39 -18.17
N SER A 44 14.40 -0.17 -17.43
CA SER A 44 13.54 -1.25 -16.95
C SER A 44 12.88 -1.97 -18.12
N ARG A 45 13.09 -3.30 -18.23
CA ARG A 45 12.44 -4.14 -19.24
C ARG A 45 11.02 -4.52 -18.79
N LEU A 46 10.01 -4.06 -19.51
CA LEU A 46 8.63 -4.53 -19.34
C LEU A 46 8.50 -5.94 -19.91
N THR A 47 7.85 -6.84 -19.18
CA THR A 47 7.58 -8.21 -19.63
C THR A 47 6.12 -8.58 -19.41
N SER A 48 5.60 -9.51 -20.21
CA SER A 48 4.23 -10.03 -20.09
C SER A 48 4.19 -11.44 -19.49
N PRO A 49 3.07 -11.86 -18.86
CA PRO A 49 2.95 -13.22 -18.34
C PRO A 49 3.19 -14.28 -19.43
N GLY A 50 4.16 -15.16 -19.21
CA GLY A 50 4.58 -16.20 -20.16
C GLY A 50 5.76 -15.81 -21.06
N GLU A 51 6.21 -14.56 -21.02
CA GLU A 51 7.42 -14.13 -21.70
C GLU A 51 8.68 -14.70 -21.04
N MET A 52 9.61 -15.18 -21.85
CA MET A 52 10.88 -15.70 -21.37
C MET A 52 11.80 -14.52 -20.99
N ILE A 53 12.08 -14.38 -19.69
CA ILE A 53 12.99 -13.35 -19.17
C ILE A 53 14.45 -13.78 -19.34
N THR A 54 14.79 -15.01 -18.92
CA THR A 54 16.09 -15.63 -19.15
C THR A 54 15.95 -17.16 -19.13
N SER A 55 16.77 -17.84 -19.93
CA SER A 55 16.92 -19.30 -19.95
C SER A 55 17.95 -19.80 -18.93
N SER A 56 18.72 -18.90 -18.31
CA SER A 56 19.81 -19.24 -17.39
C SER A 56 19.27 -19.75 -16.05
N GLN A 57 19.78 -20.91 -15.63
CA GLN A 57 19.46 -21.54 -14.35
C GLN A 57 20.20 -20.89 -13.17
N ALA A 58 21.15 -19.99 -13.43
CA ALA A 58 21.92 -19.30 -12.41
C ALA A 58 21.11 -18.21 -11.67
N PHE A 59 19.95 -17.82 -12.19
CA PHE A 59 19.12 -16.76 -11.61
C PHE A 59 18.11 -17.31 -10.61
N MET A 60 18.10 -16.74 -9.40
CA MET A 60 17.06 -17.00 -8.40
C MET A 60 15.75 -16.32 -8.81
N ARG A 61 14.64 -17.05 -8.70
CA ARG A 61 13.29 -16.51 -8.94
C ARG A 61 12.75 -15.93 -7.64
N SER A 62 12.42 -14.64 -7.61
CA SER A 62 11.71 -14.03 -6.50
C SER A 62 10.20 -14.10 -6.70
N ALA A 63 9.45 -14.26 -5.60
CA ALA A 63 8.01 -14.11 -5.61
C ALA A 63 7.65 -12.62 -5.41
N SER A 64 6.57 -12.17 -6.05
CA SER A 64 6.02 -10.83 -5.79
C SER A 64 5.21 -10.88 -4.49
N THR A 65 5.88 -10.84 -3.34
CA THR A 65 5.24 -10.59 -2.04
C THR A 65 5.29 -9.12 -1.71
N THR A 66 4.18 -8.60 -1.19
CA THR A 66 4.03 -7.19 -0.80
C THR A 66 4.63 -6.89 0.58
N VAL A 67 4.71 -7.89 1.46
CA VAL A 67 5.15 -7.76 2.85
C VAL A 67 6.31 -8.73 3.14
N TYR A 68 7.30 -8.26 3.89
CA TYR A 68 8.53 -8.95 4.28
C TYR A 68 8.75 -8.92 5.80
N VAL A 69 9.67 -9.76 6.27
CA VAL A 69 10.07 -9.77 7.69
C VAL A 69 10.69 -8.42 8.06
N GLY A 70 10.22 -7.82 9.16
CA GLY A 70 10.65 -6.51 9.64
C GLY A 70 9.81 -5.34 9.13
N ASP A 71 8.84 -5.58 8.25
CA ASP A 71 7.95 -4.54 7.75
C ASP A 71 6.98 -4.03 8.82
N LEU A 72 6.76 -2.72 8.82
CA LEU A 72 5.66 -2.12 9.55
C LEU A 72 4.38 -2.22 8.71
N VAL A 73 3.36 -2.85 9.28
CA VAL A 73 2.04 -3.03 8.65
C VAL A 73 0.94 -2.59 9.60
N VAL A 74 -0.16 -2.12 9.02
CA VAL A 74 -1.42 -1.91 9.73
C VAL A 74 -2.34 -3.09 9.39
N GLY A 75 -3.12 -3.57 10.34
CA GLY A 75 -4.01 -4.71 10.11
C GLY A 75 -5.31 -4.61 10.88
N ARG A 76 -6.36 -5.27 10.37
CA ARG A 76 -7.66 -5.38 11.05
C ARG A 76 -7.83 -6.79 11.60
N ILE A 77 -8.33 -6.90 12.83
CA ILE A 77 -8.61 -8.21 13.42
C ILE A 77 -9.77 -8.85 12.65
N ALA A 78 -9.50 -9.96 11.96
CA ALA A 78 -10.48 -10.70 11.18
C ALA A 78 -11.19 -11.77 12.01
N GLU A 79 -10.43 -12.48 12.85
CA GLU A 79 -10.97 -13.56 13.68
C GLU A 79 -10.24 -13.61 15.02
N VAL A 80 -10.99 -13.86 16.09
CA VAL A 80 -10.43 -14.13 17.42
C VAL A 80 -10.42 -15.63 17.63
N GLN A 81 -9.25 -16.20 17.93
CA GLN A 81 -9.08 -17.62 18.20
C GLN A 81 -8.45 -17.86 19.58
N ASN A 82 -8.34 -19.13 19.97
CA ASN A 82 -7.66 -19.49 21.20
C ASN A 82 -6.17 -19.09 21.14
N LYS A 83 -5.76 -18.18 22.04
CA LYS A 83 -4.39 -17.64 22.19
C LYS A 83 -3.82 -16.91 20.96
N ARG A 84 -4.64 -16.57 19.97
CA ARG A 84 -4.20 -15.85 18.76
C ARG A 84 -5.35 -15.12 18.08
N TRP A 85 -4.99 -14.16 17.24
CA TRP A 85 -5.89 -13.48 16.34
C TRP A 85 -5.45 -13.70 14.90
N LYS A 86 -6.42 -13.87 14.00
CA LYS A 86 -6.18 -13.66 12.58
C LYS A 86 -6.31 -12.19 12.27
N VAL A 87 -5.37 -11.66 11.51
CA VAL A 87 -5.28 -10.25 11.17
C VAL A 87 -5.27 -10.13 9.65
N ASP A 88 -6.25 -9.43 9.11
CA ASP A 88 -6.26 -8.99 7.73
C ASP A 88 -5.16 -7.94 7.55
N VAL A 89 -4.18 -8.27 6.70
CA VAL A 89 -3.00 -7.43 6.41
C VAL A 89 -2.91 -7.12 4.91
N ASN A 90 -4.01 -7.17 4.17
CA ASN A 90 -4.00 -6.96 2.71
C ASN A 90 -3.03 -7.87 1.95
N SER A 91 -3.04 -9.16 2.30
CA SER A 91 -2.20 -10.17 1.66
C SER A 91 -3.05 -11.35 1.21
N ARG A 92 -2.44 -12.27 0.46
CA ARG A 92 -3.10 -13.50 0.01
C ARG A 92 -3.56 -14.39 1.18
N GLN A 93 -2.93 -14.25 2.34
CA GLN A 93 -3.24 -14.98 3.57
C GLN A 93 -3.31 -14.00 4.74
N ASP A 94 -4.19 -14.30 5.69
CA ASP A 94 -4.27 -13.56 6.95
C ASP A 94 -2.96 -13.74 7.75
N GLY A 95 -2.55 -12.65 8.41
CA GLY A 95 -1.51 -12.69 9.43
C GLY A 95 -2.00 -13.38 10.71
N LEU A 96 -1.06 -13.90 11.50
CA LEU A 96 -1.34 -14.46 12.82
C LEU A 96 -0.67 -13.60 13.89
N LEU A 97 -1.47 -13.04 14.79
CA LEU A 97 -0.99 -12.33 15.96
C LEU A 97 -1.19 -13.20 17.19
N LEU A 98 -0.10 -13.72 17.76
CA LEU A 98 -0.17 -14.54 18.97
C LEU A 98 -0.43 -13.66 20.20
N LEU A 99 -1.16 -14.21 21.17
CA LEU A 99 -1.38 -13.54 22.46
C LEU A 99 -0.07 -13.29 23.22
N SER A 100 0.95 -14.12 23.01
CA SER A 100 2.29 -13.93 23.58
C SER A 100 3.07 -12.77 22.95
N SER A 101 2.58 -12.22 21.83
CA SER A 101 3.24 -11.18 21.05
C SER A 101 2.55 -9.82 21.20
N VAL A 102 1.68 -9.65 22.20
CA VAL A 102 1.00 -8.40 22.52
C VAL A 102 1.27 -7.98 23.97
N ASN A 103 1.29 -6.68 24.22
CA ASN A 103 1.49 -6.12 25.56
C ASN A 103 0.16 -6.07 26.31
N LEU A 104 -0.15 -7.05 27.15
CA LEU A 104 -1.40 -7.08 27.92
C LEU A 104 -1.33 -6.15 29.16
N PRO A 105 -2.42 -5.44 29.52
CA PRO A 105 -2.48 -4.73 30.80
C PRO A 105 -2.36 -5.70 31.96
N GLY A 106 -1.41 -5.48 32.87
CA GLY A 106 -1.42 -6.05 34.22
C GLY A 106 -1.58 -7.57 34.35
N GLY A 107 -1.28 -8.36 33.30
CA GLY A 107 -1.45 -9.83 33.31
C GLY A 107 -2.90 -10.34 33.41
N VAL A 108 -3.91 -9.47 33.32
CA VAL A 108 -5.33 -9.86 33.45
C VAL A 108 -6.04 -9.73 32.11
N GLN A 109 -6.60 -10.86 31.67
CA GLN A 109 -7.41 -10.96 30.46
C GLN A 109 -8.76 -10.27 30.68
N ARG A 110 -8.99 -9.13 30.01
CA ARG A 110 -10.29 -8.44 30.02
C ARG A 110 -11.35 -9.26 29.26
N ARG A 111 -12.56 -9.35 29.83
CA ARG A 111 -13.76 -9.88 29.14
C ARG A 111 -14.39 -8.78 28.27
N LYS A 112 -14.75 -9.11 27.03
CA LYS A 112 -15.36 -8.18 26.07
C LYS A 112 -16.79 -7.80 26.46
N LEU A 113 -17.17 -6.55 26.23
CA LEU A 113 -18.54 -6.02 26.25
C LEU A 113 -18.93 -5.60 24.82
N GLU A 114 -20.22 -5.72 24.49
CA GLU A 114 -20.81 -5.65 23.15
C GLU A 114 -21.18 -4.22 22.70
N SER A 115 -20.46 -3.19 23.12
CA SER A 115 -20.82 -1.80 22.76
C SER A 115 -19.70 -1.06 22.02
N ASP A 116 -20.04 -0.70 20.79
CA ASP A 116 -19.49 0.33 19.91
C ASP A 116 -18.25 0.02 19.06
N GLU A 117 -18.53 -0.19 17.77
CA GLU A 117 -17.63 -0.22 16.61
C GLU A 117 -17.62 1.12 15.83
N LEU A 118 -18.26 2.16 16.33
CA LEU A 118 -18.48 3.39 15.56
C LEU A 118 -17.66 4.56 16.10
N GLN A 119 -16.33 4.52 15.92
CA GLN A 119 -15.46 5.70 15.72
C GLN A 119 -13.98 5.32 15.58
N MET A 120 -13.66 4.31 14.77
CA MET A 120 -12.28 4.07 14.32
C MET A 120 -12.00 5.02 13.15
N ARG A 121 -11.43 6.20 13.48
CA ARG A 121 -11.40 7.35 12.57
C ARG A 121 -10.41 7.10 11.43
N THR A 122 -10.95 7.18 10.22
CA THR A 122 -10.35 7.09 8.88
C THR A 122 -9.21 6.08 8.69
N PHE A 123 -9.57 4.81 8.74
CA PHE A 123 -8.83 3.74 8.08
C PHE A 123 -9.18 3.67 6.59
N PHE A 124 -8.20 3.52 5.72
CA PHE A 124 -8.44 3.20 4.31
C PHE A 124 -7.25 2.44 3.70
N GLU A 125 -7.52 1.85 2.53
CA GLU A 125 -6.57 1.04 1.77
C GLU A 125 -6.15 1.78 0.50
N GLU A 126 -4.85 1.80 0.25
CA GLU A 126 -4.24 2.21 -1.01
C GLU A 126 -3.36 1.09 -1.57
N ALA A 127 -2.97 1.21 -2.85
CA ALA A 127 -2.10 0.21 -3.46
C ALA A 127 -0.75 0.12 -2.72
N PRO A 128 -0.31 -1.06 -2.23
CA PRO A 128 0.92 -1.19 -1.44
C PRO A 128 2.17 -0.66 -2.15
N ARG A 129 2.19 -0.72 -3.49
CA ARG A 129 3.28 -0.22 -4.34
C ARG A 129 3.45 1.30 -4.31
N LEU A 130 2.42 2.04 -3.90
CA LEU A 130 2.49 3.49 -3.77
C LEU A 130 3.18 3.92 -2.47
N ILE A 131 3.22 3.06 -1.44
CA ILE A 131 3.84 3.41 -0.17
C ILE A 131 5.34 3.20 -0.28
N ARG A 132 6.11 4.31 -0.20
CA ARG A 132 7.57 4.23 -0.17
C ARG A 132 8.03 3.65 1.17
N ARG A 133 9.00 2.75 1.11
CA ARG A 133 9.71 2.25 2.31
C ARG A 133 10.60 3.36 2.86
N LEU A 134 10.31 3.79 4.08
CA LEU A 134 11.02 4.87 4.78
C LEU A 134 11.56 4.38 6.12
N LYS A 135 12.41 5.18 6.77
CA LYS A 135 12.95 4.85 8.10
C LYS A 135 11.87 4.82 9.18
N SER A 136 10.88 5.70 9.06
CA SER A 136 9.68 5.74 9.90
C SER A 136 8.46 5.68 9.01
N HIS A 137 7.41 5.06 9.52
CA HIS A 137 6.07 5.02 8.92
C HIS A 137 5.01 5.69 9.81
N PHE A 138 5.46 6.33 10.88
CA PHE A 138 4.67 7.19 11.76
C PHE A 138 5.05 8.64 11.46
N PHE A 139 4.06 9.44 11.09
CA PHE A 139 4.25 10.83 10.71
C PHE A 139 3.30 11.71 11.48
N THR A 140 3.82 12.79 12.05
CA THR A 140 3.02 13.83 12.70
C THR A 140 3.00 15.04 11.79
N LEU A 141 1.83 15.39 11.28
CA LEU A 141 1.63 16.55 10.43
C LEU A 141 1.40 17.81 11.29
N PRO A 142 1.85 18.99 10.84
CA PRO A 142 1.71 20.25 11.58
C PRO A 142 0.25 20.67 11.82
N CYS A 143 -0.71 20.05 11.12
CA CYS A 143 -2.14 20.25 11.31
C CYS A 143 -2.75 19.51 12.51
N GLY A 144 -1.92 18.87 13.36
CA GLY A 144 -2.38 18.16 14.56
C GLY A 144 -2.99 16.80 14.23
N VAL A 145 -2.48 16.14 13.19
CA VAL A 145 -2.92 14.84 12.70
C VAL A 145 -1.71 13.93 12.58
N ASP A 146 -1.82 12.71 13.09
CA ASP A 146 -0.84 11.65 12.87
C ASP A 146 -1.32 10.72 11.75
N VAL A 147 -0.37 10.22 10.98
CA VAL A 147 -0.57 9.28 9.89
C VAL A 147 0.34 8.09 10.11
N ILE A 148 -0.23 6.88 10.07
CA ILE A 148 0.51 5.61 10.08
C ILE A 148 0.30 4.96 8.72
N MET A 149 1.39 4.79 7.96
CA MET A 149 1.36 4.17 6.64
C MET A 149 1.95 2.76 6.68
N GLY A 150 1.11 1.74 6.76
CA GLY A 150 1.54 0.35 6.68
C GLY A 150 2.03 -0.01 5.28
N LEU A 151 3.17 -0.70 5.16
CA LEU A 151 3.75 -1.13 3.88
C LEU A 151 2.85 -2.07 3.06
N ASN A 152 1.78 -2.57 3.67
CA ASN A 152 0.73 -3.35 3.06
C ASN A 152 -0.40 -2.52 2.43
N GLY A 153 -0.26 -1.20 2.32
CA GLY A 153 -1.28 -0.34 1.73
C GLY A 153 -2.32 0.17 2.72
N TYR A 154 -2.31 -0.32 3.96
CA TYR A 154 -3.26 0.12 4.98
C TYR A 154 -2.75 1.39 5.67
N ILE A 155 -3.59 2.43 5.63
CA ILE A 155 -3.27 3.75 6.16
C ILE A 155 -4.27 4.08 7.27
N TRP A 156 -3.73 4.58 8.37
CA TRP A 156 -4.51 5.03 9.52
C TRP A 156 -4.21 6.50 9.80
N VAL A 157 -5.26 7.30 9.96
CA VAL A 157 -5.16 8.74 10.21
C VAL A 157 -5.88 9.09 11.52
N ASN A 158 -5.14 9.63 12.49
CA ASN A 158 -5.68 9.95 13.80
C ASN A 158 -5.35 11.38 14.23
N LYS A 159 -6.09 11.89 15.22
CA LYS A 159 -5.72 13.15 15.90
C LYS A 159 -4.37 12.97 16.57
N HIS A 160 -3.52 13.98 16.46
CA HIS A 160 -2.26 14.02 17.20
C HIS A 160 -2.52 14.17 18.69
N VAL A 161 -1.95 13.27 19.48
CA VAL A 161 -1.97 13.33 20.94
C VAL A 161 -0.65 13.95 21.36
N LYS A 162 -0.68 15.20 21.83
CA LYS A 162 0.50 15.82 22.44
C LYS A 162 0.95 14.92 23.59
N GLU A 163 2.24 14.62 23.64
CA GLU A 163 2.85 13.94 24.79
C GLU A 163 2.76 14.83 26.02
N MET A 164 1.59 14.85 26.67
CA MET A 164 1.43 15.45 27.98
C MET A 164 1.90 14.39 28.97
N ASN A 165 3.14 14.57 29.46
CA ASN A 165 3.81 13.83 30.54
C ASN A 165 4.45 12.47 30.20
N GLN A 166 5.45 12.45 29.31
CA GLN A 166 6.52 11.44 29.37
C GLN A 166 7.78 12.00 30.08
N ALA A 167 7.57 12.70 31.19
CA ALA A 167 8.64 13.09 32.11
C ALA A 167 8.30 12.55 33.51
N GLY A 168 8.41 11.24 33.68
CA GLY A 168 8.25 10.56 34.96
C GLY A 168 7.66 9.17 34.79
N GLU A 169 8.36 8.18 35.34
CA GLU A 169 8.09 6.77 35.66
C GLU A 169 6.63 6.23 35.80
N GLU A 170 5.62 6.79 35.15
CA GLU A 170 4.26 6.24 35.15
C GLU A 170 4.09 5.29 33.95
N GLY A 171 3.83 4.02 34.28
CA GLY A 171 3.80 2.91 33.35
C GLY A 171 2.84 3.08 32.18
N PHE A 172 3.14 2.36 31.10
CA PHE A 172 2.27 2.17 29.93
C PHE A 172 0.83 1.87 30.37
N ASP A 173 -0.07 2.86 30.21
CA ASP A 173 -1.49 2.70 30.52
C ASP A 173 -2.16 1.82 29.47
N ALA A 174 -2.02 0.52 29.67
CA ALA A 174 -2.56 -0.48 28.76
C ALA A 174 -4.10 -0.48 28.73
N GLU A 175 -4.77 0.06 29.75
CA GLU A 175 -6.24 0.21 29.71
C GLU A 175 -6.65 1.28 28.70
N ALA A 176 -5.89 2.39 28.60
CA ALA A 176 -6.08 3.39 27.55
C ALA A 176 -5.81 2.84 26.15
N VAL A 177 -4.79 1.98 25.98
CA VAL A 177 -4.38 1.42 24.68
C VAL A 177 -5.41 0.46 24.08
N TYR A 178 -6.16 -0.28 24.92
CA TYR A 178 -7.21 -1.20 24.47
C TYR A 178 -8.62 -0.65 24.64
N SER A 179 -8.76 0.63 24.98
CA SER A 179 -10.04 1.32 25.02
C SER A 179 -10.57 1.55 23.60
N ASN A 180 -11.86 1.28 23.40
CA ASN A 180 -12.58 1.66 22.18
C ASN A 180 -13.22 3.05 22.27
N LYS A 181 -13.02 3.78 23.37
CA LYS A 181 -13.53 5.14 23.56
C LYS A 181 -12.49 6.15 23.08
N ASN A 182 -12.88 7.00 22.14
CA ASN A 182 -12.05 8.09 21.65
C ASN A 182 -12.30 9.37 22.46
N ASP A 183 -11.25 10.17 22.58
CA ASP A 183 -11.36 11.54 23.08
C ASP A 183 -12.20 12.42 22.15
N PRO A 184 -12.88 13.45 22.69
CA PRO A 184 -13.53 14.45 21.86
C PRO A 184 -12.51 15.12 20.92
N ILE A 185 -12.88 15.20 19.65
CA ILE A 185 -12.10 15.86 18.60
C ILE A 185 -12.88 17.09 18.18
N ASP A 186 -12.19 18.23 18.16
CA ASP A 186 -12.72 19.48 17.66
C ASP A 186 -12.97 19.42 16.15
N THR A 187 -13.85 20.29 15.67
CA THR A 187 -14.22 20.33 14.25
C THR A 187 -13.05 20.69 13.35
N THR A 188 -12.05 21.41 13.85
CA THR A 188 -10.88 21.83 13.07
C THR A 188 -9.98 20.62 12.78
N THR A 189 -9.64 19.84 13.80
CA THR A 189 -8.89 18.59 13.62
C THR A 189 -9.68 17.55 12.81
N LEU A 190 -11.00 17.47 12.96
CA LEU A 190 -11.83 16.61 12.11
C LEU A 190 -11.73 16.98 10.62
N ARG A 191 -11.77 18.28 10.30
CA ARG A 191 -11.56 18.77 8.93
C ARG A 191 -10.15 18.46 8.45
N ALA A 192 -9.13 18.63 9.29
CA ALA A 192 -7.75 18.29 8.96
C ALA A 192 -7.60 16.79 8.61
N ILE A 193 -8.16 15.89 9.42
CA ILE A 193 -8.17 14.45 9.15
C ILE A 193 -8.82 14.15 7.80
N ALA A 194 -9.99 14.75 7.53
CA ALA A 194 -10.69 14.55 6.26
C ALA A 194 -9.90 15.08 5.06
N ARG A 195 -9.27 16.26 5.18
CA ARG A 195 -8.38 16.83 4.16
C ARG A 195 -7.18 15.93 3.88
N VAL A 196 -6.46 15.51 4.92
CA VAL A 196 -5.31 14.59 4.79
C VAL A 196 -5.72 13.30 4.10
N SER A 197 -6.84 12.72 4.50
CA SER A 197 -7.36 11.48 3.89
C SER A 197 -7.69 11.65 2.41
N ASN A 198 -8.28 12.79 2.03
CA ASN A 198 -8.59 13.08 0.62
C ASN A 198 -7.35 13.43 -0.19
N VAL A 199 -6.37 14.12 0.39
CA VAL A 199 -5.06 14.38 -0.23
C VAL A 199 -4.37 13.07 -0.57
N ILE A 200 -4.27 12.14 0.40
CA ILE A 200 -3.64 10.83 0.17
C ILE A 200 -4.35 10.07 -0.96
N ARG A 201 -5.68 10.02 -0.95
CA ARG A 201 -6.47 9.38 -2.01
C ARG A 201 -6.26 10.04 -3.38
N SER A 202 -6.18 11.36 -3.40
CA SER A 202 -5.98 12.14 -4.62
C SER A 202 -4.59 11.87 -5.23
N LEU A 203 -3.54 11.89 -4.39
CA LEU A 203 -2.18 11.50 -4.81
C LEU A 203 -2.12 10.05 -5.29
N ALA A 204 -2.81 9.14 -4.61
CA ALA A 204 -2.84 7.72 -4.97
C ALA A 204 -3.55 7.47 -6.32
N ARG A 205 -4.64 8.19 -6.61
CA ARG A 205 -5.32 8.17 -7.93
C ARG A 205 -4.42 8.66 -9.05
N SER A 206 -3.57 9.65 -8.78
CA SER A 206 -2.56 10.14 -9.72
C SER A 206 -1.33 9.23 -9.82
N HIS A 207 -1.36 8.04 -9.21
CA HIS A 207 -0.26 7.08 -9.18
C HIS A 207 1.06 7.64 -8.62
N ILE A 208 0.98 8.64 -7.73
CA ILE A 208 2.16 9.26 -7.13
C ILE A 208 2.56 8.45 -5.88
N PRO A 209 3.84 8.05 -5.74
CA PRO A 209 4.31 7.39 -4.53
C PRO A 209 4.16 8.28 -3.30
N LEU A 210 3.54 7.74 -2.25
CA LEU A 210 3.25 8.40 -1.00
C LEU A 210 4.51 8.47 -0.12
N THR A 211 4.83 9.68 0.33
CA THR A 211 5.84 9.98 1.36
C THR A 211 5.28 10.99 2.35
N ASP A 212 5.89 11.08 3.52
CA ASP A 212 5.56 12.07 4.55
C ASP A 212 5.65 13.51 4.03
N CYS A 213 6.79 13.86 3.41
CA CYS A 213 7.03 15.19 2.88
C CYS A 213 6.04 15.56 1.77
N LEU A 214 5.64 14.59 0.94
CA LEU A 214 4.65 14.82 -0.12
C LEU A 214 3.27 15.09 0.45
N ILE A 215 2.84 14.31 1.45
CA ILE A 215 1.53 14.49 2.09
C ILE A 215 1.47 15.85 2.79
N GLU A 216 2.55 16.25 3.46
CA GLU A 216 2.67 17.55 4.11
C GLU A 216 2.56 18.70 3.08
N GLN A 217 3.38 18.69 2.03
CA GLN A 217 3.34 19.73 0.98
C GLN A 217 1.98 19.80 0.27
N ALA A 218 1.37 18.65 -0.02
CA ALA A 218 0.06 18.60 -0.66
C ALA A 218 -1.06 19.12 0.26
N TYR A 219 -0.96 18.84 1.57
CA TYR A 219 -1.87 19.42 2.56
C TYR A 219 -1.72 20.94 2.63
N GLU A 220 -0.49 21.46 2.68
CA GLU A 220 -0.22 22.90 2.66
C GLU A 220 -0.80 23.55 1.39
N TRP A 221 -0.56 22.96 0.22
CA TRP A 221 -1.10 23.47 -1.05
C TRP A 221 -2.63 23.53 -1.05
N VAL A 222 -3.33 22.50 -0.56
CA VAL A 222 -4.80 22.48 -0.45
C VAL A 222 -5.30 23.59 0.48
N VAL A 223 -4.57 23.85 1.57
CA VAL A 223 -4.91 24.93 2.51
C VAL A 223 -4.68 26.30 1.89
N ASP A 224 -3.55 26.51 1.21
CA ASP A 224 -3.18 27.78 0.57
C ASP A 224 -4.13 28.16 -0.57
N GLN A 225 -4.54 27.18 -1.37
CA GLN A 225 -5.53 27.38 -2.43
C GLN A 225 -6.98 27.46 -1.91
N ASN A 226 -7.18 27.33 -0.59
CA ASN A 226 -8.48 27.32 0.07
C ASN A 226 -9.48 26.35 -0.58
N VAL A 227 -8.99 25.14 -0.92
CA VAL A 227 -9.82 24.10 -1.53
C VAL A 227 -10.72 23.46 -0.48
N GLU A 228 -12.01 23.33 -0.79
CA GLU A 228 -12.96 22.66 0.07
C GLU A 228 -12.75 21.14 0.08
N ILE A 229 -13.07 20.50 1.21
CA ILE A 229 -12.75 19.07 1.44
C ILE A 229 -13.34 18.16 0.36
N MET A 230 -14.53 18.51 -0.12
CA MET A 230 -15.28 17.75 -1.12
C MET A 230 -14.62 17.82 -2.52
N ASP A 231 -13.90 18.90 -2.79
CA ASP A 231 -13.35 19.21 -4.12
C ASP A 231 -11.94 18.63 -4.32
N ILE A 232 -11.25 18.24 -3.24
CA ILE A 232 -9.89 17.64 -3.27
C ILE A 232 -9.81 16.39 -4.16
N LEU A 233 -10.93 15.65 -4.27
CA LEU A 233 -11.01 14.42 -5.05
C LEU A 233 -11.41 14.64 -6.51
N SER A 234 -11.68 15.89 -6.91
CA SER A 234 -11.97 16.23 -8.30
C SER A 234 -10.70 16.09 -9.15
N GLU A 235 -10.89 15.73 -10.43
CA GLU A 235 -9.79 15.49 -11.37
C GLU A 235 -8.95 16.76 -11.60
N GLU A 236 -9.60 17.91 -11.76
CA GLU A 236 -8.95 19.21 -11.97
C GLU A 236 -8.04 19.59 -10.79
N VAL A 237 -8.51 19.41 -9.56
CA VAL A 237 -7.72 19.69 -8.35
C VAL A 237 -6.60 18.66 -8.19
N ALA A 238 -6.87 17.38 -8.46
CA ALA A 238 -5.87 16.32 -8.37
C ALA A 238 -4.71 16.55 -9.35
N GLU A 239 -5.00 16.90 -10.60
CA GLU A 239 -4.01 17.25 -11.62
C GLU A 239 -3.21 18.49 -11.24
N SER A 240 -3.91 19.54 -10.78
CA SER A 240 -3.27 20.79 -10.34
C SER A 240 -2.35 20.59 -9.14
N MET A 241 -2.79 19.79 -8.16
CA MET A 241 -1.99 19.41 -6.99
C MET A 241 -0.80 18.55 -7.39
N ALA A 242 -1.00 17.54 -8.25
CA ALA A 242 0.07 16.70 -8.77
C ALA A 242 1.14 17.51 -9.53
N ALA A 243 0.72 18.50 -10.31
CA ALA A 243 1.63 19.38 -11.03
C ALA A 243 2.35 20.38 -10.12
N SER A 244 1.71 20.79 -9.02
CA SER A 244 2.22 21.84 -8.11
C SER A 244 3.03 21.32 -6.93
N VAL A 245 3.02 20.01 -6.66
CA VAL A 245 3.79 19.37 -5.58
C VAL A 245 4.87 18.47 -6.22
N PRO A 246 5.89 19.02 -6.93
CA PRO A 246 6.76 18.25 -7.81
C PRO A 246 8.03 17.77 -7.10
N THR A 247 8.15 17.98 -5.78
CA THR A 247 9.45 17.92 -5.10
C THR A 247 9.66 16.62 -4.34
N LEU A 248 10.18 15.62 -5.07
CA LEU A 248 11.17 14.59 -4.64
C LEU A 248 11.19 13.35 -5.57
N VAL A 249 10.61 13.42 -6.78
CA VAL A 249 10.68 12.31 -7.75
C VAL A 249 12.08 12.16 -8.39
N LEU A 250 12.98 13.16 -8.29
CA LEU A 250 14.28 13.18 -8.98
C LEU A 250 15.52 13.07 -8.07
N ARG A 251 15.40 12.70 -6.79
CA ARG A 251 16.57 12.39 -5.94
C ARG A 251 16.43 11.02 -5.26
N ALA A 252 16.66 9.99 -6.06
CA ALA A 252 17.16 8.68 -5.62
C ALA A 252 18.01 8.12 -6.75
#